data_AF-A0A370JZC4-F1
#
_entry.id   AF-A0A370JZC4-F1
#
_cell.length_a   1.000
_cell.length_b   1.000
_cell.length_c   1.000
_cell.angle_alpha   90.00
_cell.angle_beta   90.00
_cell.angle_gamma   90.00
#
_symmetry.space_group_name_H-M   'P 1'
#
loop_
_entity.id
_entity.type
_entity.pdbx_description
1 polymer ?
#
loop_
_entity_poly.entity_id
_entity_poly.type
_entity_poly.pdbx_seq_one_letter_code
_entity_poly.pdbx_strand_id
1 'polypeptide(L)'
;MSEAKITPLARRLAEENGIDWRQIQGTGPDGTVVERDILSFLAKVMAGEVNLPPTPEEAQPLPEPLTEKAMAQAQAVLQKEGLQIGDLVPPSVQPTALDIEFDLDLETLPQDHPIFEEETPPAPDPSPVLDLAEPEPLVASEPLPQLEWEEPPPNPELAGLPPLPPDEEPAPNPPVVPPAPPPGPSPALAQPSSPAALAETGIQGVRVQAWQRMVVLGPAQEAAQTLSEAWGTEVDLYPLLFRAVERALAQLELGWQPVKGLLEGEQLKRFRVAPAQSLRGTLEALRQASEPGEGLVVLSLLDTPFDQVVFPNVPTLTLGRAQGGLALLALSGGIEPALAGELLEQVARHLERPILLA
;
A
#
# COMPACT_ATOMS: atom_id res chain seq x y z
N MET A 1 -42.34 -15.82 -23.65
CA MET A 1 -41.17 -15.12 -23.09
C MET A 1 -41.11 -15.50 -21.63
N SER A 2 -40.10 -16.27 -21.24
CA SER A 2 -39.93 -16.76 -19.86
C SER A 2 -39.54 -15.59 -18.97
N GLU A 3 -40.46 -15.18 -18.10
CA GLU A 3 -40.24 -14.14 -17.10
C GLU A 3 -39.16 -14.63 -16.12
N ALA A 4 -37.99 -13.99 -16.14
CA ALA A 4 -36.90 -14.32 -15.23
C ALA A 4 -37.37 -14.07 -13.80
N LYS A 5 -37.41 -15.12 -12.98
CA LYS A 5 -37.75 -15.01 -11.57
C LYS A 5 -36.50 -14.55 -10.81
N ILE A 6 -36.66 -13.73 -9.78
CA ILE A 6 -35.55 -13.27 -8.95
C ILE A 6 -35.85 -13.50 -7.48
N THR A 7 -34.84 -13.95 -6.74
CA THR A 7 -34.94 -14.16 -5.29
C THR A 7 -35.01 -12.80 -4.57
N PRO A 8 -35.76 -12.65 -3.45
CA PRO A 8 -35.89 -11.36 -2.76
C PRO A 8 -34.56 -10.70 -2.37
N LEU A 9 -33.58 -11.50 -1.96
CA LEU A 9 -32.24 -11.03 -1.59
C LEU A 9 -31.46 -10.55 -2.82
N ALA A 10 -31.53 -11.32 -3.92
CA ALA A 10 -30.95 -10.94 -5.20
C ALA A 10 -31.57 -9.63 -5.74
N ARG A 11 -32.90 -9.45 -5.62
CA ARG A 11 -33.56 -8.21 -6.05
C ARG A 11 -33.01 -6.98 -5.33
N ARG A 12 -32.87 -7.05 -4.00
CA ARG A 12 -32.29 -5.95 -3.21
C ARG A 12 -30.88 -5.60 -3.68
N LEU A 13 -30.03 -6.62 -3.85
CA LEU A 13 -28.65 -6.43 -4.27
C LEU A 13 -28.54 -5.82 -5.69
N ALA A 14 -29.43 -6.20 -6.61
CA ALA A 14 -29.49 -5.60 -7.94
C ALA A 14 -29.93 -4.14 -7.90
N GLU A 15 -30.96 -3.80 -7.11
CA GLU A 15 -31.46 -2.43 -6.96
C GLU A 15 -30.41 -1.50 -6.31
N GLU A 16 -29.74 -1.96 -5.26
CA GLU A 16 -28.69 -1.19 -4.56
C GLU A 16 -27.48 -0.87 -5.44
N ASN A 17 -27.17 -1.74 -6.41
CA ASN A 17 -26.02 -1.57 -7.31
C ASN A 17 -26.42 -1.07 -8.71
N GLY A 18 -27.70 -0.72 -8.93
CA GLY A 18 -28.19 -0.20 -10.22
C GLY A 18 -28.13 -1.21 -11.36
N ILE A 19 -28.27 -2.52 -11.08
CA ILE A 19 -28.10 -3.60 -12.05
C ILE A 19 -29.47 -4.04 -12.59
N ASP A 20 -29.63 -4.07 -13.91
CA ASP A 20 -30.80 -4.66 -14.55
C ASP A 20 -30.71 -6.19 -14.56
N TRP A 21 -31.23 -6.81 -13.50
CA TRP A 21 -31.21 -8.24 -13.28
C TRP A 21 -31.97 -9.06 -14.34
N ARG A 22 -32.81 -8.42 -15.18
CA ARG A 22 -33.48 -9.11 -16.30
C ARG A 22 -32.51 -9.53 -17.40
N GLN A 23 -31.33 -8.93 -17.43
CA GLN A 23 -30.26 -9.24 -18.38
C GLN A 23 -29.30 -10.32 -17.84
N ILE A 24 -29.48 -10.74 -16.59
CA ILE A 24 -28.66 -11.76 -15.94
C ILE A 24 -29.32 -13.12 -16.11
N GLN A 25 -28.56 -14.09 -16.61
CA GLN A 25 -28.99 -15.49 -16.64
C GLN A 25 -28.96 -16.04 -15.21
N GLY A 26 -30.14 -16.35 -14.65
CA GLY A 26 -30.25 -16.94 -13.32
C GLY A 26 -29.82 -18.41 -13.30
N THR A 27 -28.93 -18.76 -12.36
CA THR A 27 -28.44 -20.14 -12.17
C THR A 27 -29.28 -20.91 -11.13
N GLY A 28 -30.27 -20.28 -10.52
CA GLY A 28 -31.15 -20.90 -9.54
C GLY A 28 -32.18 -21.89 -10.12
N PRO A 29 -32.91 -22.62 -9.26
CA PRO A 29 -33.99 -23.50 -9.70
C PRO A 29 -35.04 -22.70 -10.50
N ASP A 30 -35.53 -23.29 -11.60
CA ASP A 30 -36.41 -22.66 -12.60
C ASP A 30 -35.79 -21.45 -13.35
N GLY A 31 -34.45 -21.32 -13.38
CA GLY A 31 -33.78 -20.18 -14.01
C GLY A 31 -33.88 -18.89 -13.19
N THR A 32 -34.09 -19.02 -11.88
CA THR A 32 -34.22 -17.89 -10.96
C THR A 32 -32.86 -17.23 -10.74
N VAL A 33 -32.79 -15.89 -10.82
CA VAL A 33 -31.59 -15.13 -10.48
C VAL A 33 -31.38 -15.19 -8.96
N VAL A 34 -30.23 -15.73 -8.56
CA VAL A 34 -29.80 -15.82 -7.17
C VAL A 34 -28.69 -14.82 -6.87
N GLU A 35 -28.40 -14.60 -5.59
CA GLU A 35 -27.39 -13.63 -5.12
C GLU A 35 -26.03 -13.82 -5.81
N ARG A 36 -25.61 -15.07 -5.95
CA ARG A 36 -24.33 -15.42 -6.59
C ARG A 36 -24.24 -14.93 -8.03
N ASP A 37 -25.33 -14.91 -8.78
CA ASP A 37 -25.34 -14.47 -10.17
C ASP A 37 -25.11 -12.96 -10.27
N ILE A 38 -25.65 -12.18 -9.34
CA ILE A 38 -25.47 -10.73 -9.26
C ILE A 38 -24.05 -10.39 -8.82
N LEU A 39 -23.52 -11.08 -7.81
CA LEU A 39 -22.13 -10.90 -7.36
C LEU A 39 -21.14 -11.28 -8.48
N SER A 40 -21.45 -12.33 -9.23
CA SER A 40 -20.62 -12.76 -10.37
C SER A 40 -20.69 -11.75 -11.51
N PHE A 41 -21.87 -11.17 -11.77
CA PHE A 41 -22.04 -10.10 -12.75
C PHE A 41 -21.25 -8.83 -12.33
N LEU A 42 -21.33 -8.42 -11.07
CA LEU A 42 -20.55 -7.32 -10.49
C LEU A 42 -19.05 -7.55 -10.65
N ALA A 43 -18.57 -8.75 -10.29
CA ALA A 43 -17.17 -9.14 -10.45
C ALA A 43 -16.73 -9.08 -11.92
N LYS A 44 -17.60 -9.49 -12.85
CA LYS A 44 -17.32 -9.48 -14.29
C LYS A 44 -17.31 -8.06 -14.89
N VAL A 45 -18.17 -7.16 -14.39
CA VAL A 45 -18.14 -5.74 -14.74
C VAL A 45 -16.86 -5.09 -14.21
N MET A 46 -16.45 -5.38 -12.98
CA MET A 46 -15.18 -4.90 -12.42
C MET A 46 -13.95 -5.49 -13.13
N ALA A 47 -14.04 -6.71 -13.64
CA ALA A 47 -13.00 -7.37 -14.44
C ALA A 47 -12.97 -6.92 -15.93
N GLY A 48 -13.84 -5.99 -16.34
CA GLY A 48 -13.79 -5.37 -17.67
C GLY A 48 -14.28 -6.25 -18.83
N GLU A 49 -14.99 -7.36 -18.56
CA GLU A 49 -15.40 -8.33 -19.59
C GLU A 49 -16.87 -8.19 -20.04
N VAL A 50 -17.56 -7.13 -19.63
CA VAL A 50 -18.89 -6.76 -20.17
C VAL A 50 -18.82 -5.34 -20.70
N ASN A 51 -18.78 -5.22 -22.03
CA ASN A 51 -18.98 -3.95 -22.71
C ASN A 51 -20.49 -3.65 -22.65
N LEU A 52 -20.92 -2.90 -21.65
CA LEU A 52 -22.24 -2.27 -21.67
C LEU A 52 -22.26 -1.35 -22.90
N PRO A 53 -23.26 -1.46 -23.80
CA PRO A 53 -23.44 -0.40 -24.78
C PRO A 53 -23.57 0.92 -24.02
N PRO A 54 -22.92 2.01 -24.47
CA PRO A 54 -23.12 3.30 -23.87
C PRO A 54 -24.61 3.60 -23.96
N THR A 55 -25.28 3.76 -22.82
CA THR A 55 -26.60 4.37 -22.79
C THR A 55 -26.52 5.68 -23.58
N PRO A 56 -27.28 5.84 -24.68
CA PRO A 56 -27.33 7.09 -25.41
C PRO A 56 -28.28 8.06 -24.71
N GLU A 57 -27.84 8.64 -23.59
CA GLU A 57 -28.44 9.82 -22.95
C GLU A 57 -27.41 10.26 -21.89
N GLU A 58 -26.73 11.39 -21.96
CA GLU A 58 -27.10 12.66 -22.56
C GLU A 58 -25.79 13.42 -22.80
N ALA A 59 -25.38 13.54 -24.06
CA ALA A 59 -24.49 14.60 -24.47
C ALA A 59 -25.27 15.92 -24.33
N GLN A 60 -25.33 16.45 -23.10
CA GLN A 60 -25.56 17.87 -22.95
C GLN A 60 -24.30 18.55 -23.50
N PRO A 61 -24.37 19.32 -24.58
CA PRO A 61 -23.24 20.13 -24.98
C PRO A 61 -22.95 21.08 -23.82
N LEU A 62 -21.71 21.02 -23.33
CA LEU A 62 -21.12 22.09 -22.53
C LEU A 62 -21.52 23.43 -23.17
N PRO A 63 -22.12 24.39 -22.44
CA PRO A 63 -22.43 25.68 -23.03
C PRO A 63 -21.13 26.31 -23.51
N GLU A 64 -21.09 26.64 -24.80
CA GLU A 64 -20.01 27.36 -25.45
C GLU A 64 -19.62 28.61 -24.63
N PRO A 65 -18.35 29.04 -24.67
CA PRO A 65 -17.90 30.20 -23.90
C PRO A 65 -18.80 31.40 -24.20
N LEU A 66 -19.39 31.92 -23.13
CA LEU A 66 -20.32 33.05 -23.11
C LEU A 66 -19.83 34.16 -24.03
N THR A 67 -20.44 34.29 -25.21
CA THR A 67 -20.13 35.39 -26.12
C THR A 67 -20.54 36.70 -25.45
N GLU A 68 -19.76 37.77 -25.64
CA GLU A 68 -19.96 39.12 -25.06
C GLU A 68 -21.41 39.65 -25.18
N LYS A 69 -22.15 39.16 -26.18
CA LYS A 69 -23.55 39.50 -26.43
C LYS A 69 -24.53 38.95 -25.39
N ALA A 70 -24.22 37.81 -24.76
CA ALA A 70 -25.03 37.21 -23.70
C ALA A 70 -24.86 37.96 -22.37
N MET A 71 -23.65 38.44 -22.07
CA MET A 71 -23.38 39.27 -20.89
C MET A 71 -24.02 40.66 -21.01
N ALA A 72 -24.04 41.26 -22.20
CA ALA A 72 -24.72 42.55 -22.43
C ALA A 72 -26.25 42.46 -22.24
N GLN A 73 -26.86 41.34 -22.63
CA GLN A 73 -28.30 41.12 -22.43
C GLN A 73 -28.65 40.85 -20.97
N ALA A 74 -27.82 40.09 -20.24
CA ALA A 74 -27.99 39.87 -18.81
C ALA A 74 -27.83 41.18 -18.00
N GLN A 75 -26.88 42.04 -18.36
CA GLN A 75 -26.67 43.34 -17.71
C GLN A 75 -27.81 44.34 -18.00
N ALA A 76 -28.41 44.30 -19.19
CA ALA A 76 -29.53 45.15 -19.55
C ALA A 76 -30.84 44.76 -18.82
N VAL A 77 -31.02 43.47 -18.49
CA VAL A 77 -32.16 43.00 -17.72
C VAL A 77 -32.01 43.36 -16.24
N LEU A 78 -30.79 43.27 -15.68
CA LEU A 78 -30.54 43.55 -14.27
C LEU A 78 -30.59 45.05 -13.91
N GLN A 79 -30.19 45.94 -14.84
CA GLN A 79 -30.32 47.39 -14.66
C GLN A 79 -31.78 47.87 -14.68
N LYS A 80 -32.69 47.09 -15.27
CA LYS A 80 -34.13 47.39 -15.33
C LYS A 80 -34.84 47.12 -14.00
N GLU A 81 -34.22 46.35 -13.10
CA GLU A 81 -34.74 46.02 -11.76
C GLU A 81 -34.03 46.77 -10.61
N GLY A 82 -33.16 47.73 -10.91
CA GLY A 82 -32.70 48.73 -9.92
C GLY A 82 -31.71 48.24 -8.85
N LEU A 83 -31.11 47.07 -9.00
CA LEU A 83 -30.10 46.54 -8.07
C LEU A 83 -28.68 46.79 -8.60
N GLN A 84 -27.92 47.65 -7.90
CA GLN A 84 -26.51 47.90 -8.22
C GLN A 84 -25.62 46.86 -7.54
N ILE A 85 -24.82 46.13 -8.32
CA ILE A 85 -23.81 45.15 -7.86
C ILE A 85 -22.65 45.83 -7.08
N GLY A 86 -22.65 47.15 -6.93
CA GLY A 86 -21.70 47.87 -6.07
C GLY A 86 -21.91 47.69 -4.57
N ASP A 87 -23.06 47.15 -4.13
CA ASP A 87 -23.43 47.11 -2.70
C ASP A 87 -23.25 45.73 -2.04
N LEU A 88 -22.75 44.72 -2.75
CA LEU A 88 -22.53 43.36 -2.22
C LEU A 88 -21.06 42.93 -2.18
N VAL A 89 -20.13 43.88 -2.23
CA VAL A 89 -18.71 43.61 -1.95
C VAL A 89 -18.40 44.08 -0.53
N PRO A 90 -18.20 43.17 0.46
CA PRO A 90 -17.60 43.60 1.71
C PRO A 90 -16.20 44.15 1.42
N PRO A 91 -15.80 45.30 1.98
CA PRO A 91 -14.47 45.82 1.75
C PRO A 91 -13.43 44.82 2.27
N SER A 92 -12.47 44.49 1.42
CA SER A 92 -11.28 43.72 1.78
C SER A 92 -10.56 44.42 2.93
N VAL A 93 -10.64 43.84 4.13
CA VAL A 93 -9.80 44.25 5.25
C VAL A 93 -8.43 43.61 5.03
N GLN A 94 -7.48 44.41 4.55
CA GLN A 94 -6.06 44.07 4.63
C GLN A 94 -5.68 43.88 6.11
N PRO A 95 -4.76 42.97 6.48
CA PRO A 95 -4.33 42.85 7.87
C PRO A 95 -3.47 44.08 8.21
N THR A 96 -4.12 45.13 8.67
CA THR A 96 -3.46 46.25 9.32
C THR A 96 -2.98 45.74 10.67
N ALA A 97 -1.66 45.74 10.87
CA ALA A 97 -1.06 45.67 12.19
C ALA A 97 -1.71 46.75 13.07
N LEU A 98 -2.44 46.31 14.10
CA LEU A 98 -2.86 47.17 15.19
C LEU A 98 -2.70 46.41 16.50
N ASP A 99 -1.88 47.06 17.33
CA ASP A 99 -1.71 46.93 18.76
C ASP A 99 -2.85 46.22 19.47
N ILE A 100 -2.54 45.02 19.97
CA ILE A 100 -3.27 44.45 21.09
C ILE A 100 -2.57 44.97 22.35
N GLU A 101 -3.09 46.05 22.92
CA GLU A 101 -2.83 46.40 24.32
C GLU A 101 -3.41 45.27 25.19
N PHE A 102 -2.56 44.29 25.49
CA PHE A 102 -2.80 43.33 26.57
C PHE A 102 -2.36 43.99 27.87
N ASP A 103 -3.30 44.68 28.51
CA ASP A 103 -3.17 45.11 29.91
C ASP A 103 -3.35 43.86 30.79
N LEU A 104 -2.26 43.11 30.97
CA LEU A 104 -2.13 42.10 32.01
C LEU A 104 -1.15 42.65 33.04
N ASP A 105 -1.70 43.27 34.08
CA ASP A 105 -1.05 43.52 35.36
C ASP A 105 -0.44 42.21 35.90
N LEU A 106 0.81 41.94 35.54
CA LEU A 106 1.63 40.86 36.08
C LEU A 106 2.49 41.37 37.24
N GLU A 107 1.85 42.04 38.18
CA GLU A 107 2.40 42.28 39.51
C GLU A 107 1.49 41.63 40.54
N THR A 108 1.79 40.37 40.85
CA THR A 108 1.68 39.78 42.21
C THR A 108 2.11 38.32 42.17
N LEU A 109 3.42 38.11 42.30
CA LEU A 109 3.94 36.86 42.87
C LEU A 109 3.76 36.93 44.39
N PRO A 110 3.03 35.99 45.01
CA PRO A 110 3.41 35.51 46.31
C PRO A 110 4.07 34.13 46.16
N GLN A 111 5.40 34.17 46.31
CA GLN A 111 6.21 33.07 46.78
C GLN A 111 5.69 32.67 48.17
N ASP A 112 5.12 31.48 48.32
CA ASP A 112 5.11 30.81 49.63
C ASP A 112 4.90 29.30 49.43
N HIS A 113 6.01 28.58 49.54
CA HIS A 113 6.01 27.14 49.75
C HIS A 113 5.48 26.85 51.15
N PRO A 114 4.68 25.78 51.29
CA PRO A 114 5.10 24.79 52.28
C PRO A 114 5.35 23.45 51.60
N ILE A 115 6.58 22.99 51.85
CA ILE A 115 7.07 21.62 51.83
C ILE A 115 5.93 20.65 52.14
N PHE A 116 5.55 19.81 51.19
CA PHE A 116 4.82 18.58 51.49
C PHE A 116 5.78 17.43 51.32
N GLU A 117 5.93 16.70 52.42
CA GLU A 117 6.81 15.57 52.64
C GLU A 117 6.74 14.55 51.50
N GLU A 118 7.93 14.15 51.08
CA GLU A 118 8.24 12.98 50.27
C GLU A 118 7.74 11.73 50.99
N GLU A 119 6.55 11.24 50.63
CA GLU A 119 6.08 9.92 51.08
C GLU A 119 6.41 8.89 49.99
N THR A 120 7.58 8.28 50.15
CA THR A 120 8.05 7.08 49.46
C THR A 120 6.98 5.98 49.54
N PRO A 121 6.46 5.44 48.43
CA PRO A 121 5.61 4.26 48.51
C PRO A 121 6.44 3.07 49.03
N PRO A 122 5.95 2.32 50.04
CA PRO A 122 6.66 1.16 50.55
C PRO A 122 6.77 0.08 49.48
N ALA A 123 7.93 -0.57 49.45
CA ALA A 123 8.20 -1.74 48.62
C ALA A 123 7.10 -2.81 48.82
N PRO A 124 6.62 -3.47 47.75
CA PRO A 124 5.80 -4.65 47.92
C PRO A 124 6.67 -5.80 48.46
N ASP A 125 6.37 -6.23 49.68
CA ASP A 125 6.88 -7.48 50.26
C ASP A 125 6.52 -8.68 49.35
N PRO A 126 7.38 -9.70 49.28
CA PRO A 126 7.26 -10.80 48.34
C PRO A 126 6.14 -11.76 48.75
N SER A 127 5.17 -11.92 47.85
CA SER A 127 4.20 -13.01 47.92
C SER A 127 4.89 -14.37 47.72
N PRO A 128 4.35 -15.45 48.31
CA PRO A 128 5.11 -16.65 48.67
C PRO A 128 5.56 -17.46 47.46
N VAL A 129 6.79 -17.97 47.57
CA VAL A 129 7.42 -18.95 46.70
C VAL A 129 6.55 -20.21 46.70
N LEU A 130 5.84 -20.46 45.60
CA LEU A 130 5.35 -21.80 45.29
C LEU A 130 6.55 -22.62 44.85
N ASP A 131 6.93 -23.53 45.73
CA ASP A 131 7.83 -24.65 45.51
C ASP A 131 7.37 -25.44 44.27
N LEU A 132 8.00 -25.14 43.14
CA LEU A 132 8.00 -25.97 41.96
C LEU A 132 9.44 -26.39 41.74
N ALA A 133 9.72 -27.60 42.19
CA ALA A 133 10.97 -28.31 42.03
C ALA A 133 11.62 -28.04 40.65
N GLU A 134 12.88 -27.68 40.74
CA GLU A 134 13.89 -27.71 39.69
C GLU A 134 13.73 -28.96 38.82
N PRO A 135 13.41 -28.87 37.52
CA PRO A 135 13.68 -29.98 36.63
C PRO A 135 15.20 -29.98 36.35
N GLU A 136 15.82 -31.06 36.79
CA GLU A 136 17.22 -31.42 36.55
C GLU A 136 17.65 -31.19 35.09
N PRO A 137 18.93 -30.87 34.83
CA PRO A 137 19.43 -30.69 33.48
C PRO A 137 19.29 -32.01 32.72
N LEU A 138 18.42 -32.05 31.72
CA LEU A 138 18.36 -33.18 30.79
C LEU A 138 19.68 -33.26 30.04
N VAL A 139 20.45 -34.24 30.47
CA VAL A 139 21.67 -34.74 29.87
C VAL A 139 21.43 -35.01 28.39
N ALA A 140 22.31 -34.49 27.55
CA ALA A 140 22.40 -34.82 26.14
C ALA A 140 22.54 -36.33 25.95
N SER A 141 21.55 -36.98 25.35
CA SER A 141 21.62 -38.37 24.89
C SER A 141 20.56 -38.58 23.81
N GLU A 142 20.92 -38.30 22.56
CA GLU A 142 20.75 -39.18 21.38
C GLU A 142 20.94 -38.36 20.09
N PRO A 143 21.77 -38.82 19.14
CA PRO A 143 21.82 -38.18 17.83
C PRO A 143 20.49 -38.41 17.11
N LEU A 144 19.86 -37.33 16.67
CA LEU A 144 18.70 -37.36 15.77
C LEU A 144 19.04 -38.25 14.56
N PRO A 145 18.17 -39.20 14.17
CA PRO A 145 18.40 -39.98 12.96
C PRO A 145 18.39 -39.03 11.76
N GLN A 146 19.40 -39.16 10.89
CA GLN A 146 19.43 -38.47 9.62
C GLN A 146 18.22 -38.94 8.81
N LEU A 147 17.34 -38.01 8.43
CA LEU A 147 16.32 -38.27 7.43
C LEU A 147 17.03 -38.56 6.10
N GLU A 148 17.26 -39.85 5.83
CA GLU A 148 17.57 -40.34 4.50
C GLU A 148 16.36 -40.06 3.61
N TRP A 149 16.55 -39.17 2.65
CA TRP A 149 15.58 -38.94 1.60
C TRP A 149 15.43 -40.23 0.79
N GLU A 150 14.33 -40.94 0.98
CA GLU A 150 13.99 -42.08 0.13
C GLU A 150 13.52 -41.54 -1.23
N GLU A 151 14.31 -41.79 -2.27
CA GLU A 151 13.95 -41.46 -3.64
C GLU A 151 12.61 -42.13 -4.00
N PRO A 152 11.62 -41.39 -4.53
CA PRO A 152 10.33 -41.99 -4.89
C PRO A 152 10.56 -43.10 -5.92
N PRO A 153 9.81 -44.22 -5.83
CA PRO A 153 9.97 -45.32 -6.76
C PRO A 153 9.76 -44.84 -8.21
N PRO A 154 10.49 -45.40 -9.17
CA PRO A 154 10.40 -44.99 -10.56
C PRO A 154 8.97 -45.15 -11.06
N ASN A 155 8.46 -44.06 -11.65
CA ASN A 155 7.14 -44.01 -12.26
C ASN A 155 6.98 -45.17 -13.28
N PRO A 156 6.02 -46.09 -13.11
CA PRO A 156 5.84 -47.22 -14.02
C PRO A 156 5.41 -46.79 -15.44
N GLU A 157 5.11 -45.51 -15.67
CA GLU A 157 4.79 -44.98 -17.01
C GLU A 157 5.97 -44.88 -17.98
N LEU A 158 7.22 -45.12 -17.54
CA LEU A 158 8.38 -45.22 -18.44
C LEU A 158 8.64 -46.64 -18.98
N ALA A 159 7.88 -47.66 -18.55
CA ALA A 159 8.06 -49.05 -18.98
C ALA A 159 7.60 -49.34 -20.44
N GLY A 160 7.11 -48.32 -21.16
CA GLY A 160 6.59 -48.44 -22.52
C GLY A 160 7.41 -47.78 -23.63
N LEU A 161 8.55 -47.15 -23.32
CA LEU A 161 9.38 -46.53 -24.37
C LEU A 161 10.33 -47.58 -25.00
N PRO A 162 10.40 -47.67 -26.34
CA PRO A 162 11.36 -48.54 -27.00
C PRO A 162 12.81 -48.11 -26.67
N PRO A 163 13.75 -49.06 -26.57
CA PRO A 163 15.13 -48.76 -26.20
C PRO A 163 15.79 -47.84 -27.23
N LEU A 164 16.51 -46.83 -26.73
CA LEU A 164 17.41 -46.02 -27.55
C LEU A 164 18.51 -46.92 -28.14
N PRO A 165 18.88 -46.73 -29.43
CA PRO A 165 19.97 -47.46 -30.03
C PRO A 165 21.31 -47.12 -29.34
N PRO A 166 22.26 -48.07 -29.27
CA PRO A 166 23.55 -47.83 -28.62
C PRO A 166 24.40 -46.84 -29.42
N ASP A 167 25.15 -46.01 -28.68
CA ASP A 167 26.27 -45.19 -29.16
C ASP A 167 27.21 -46.04 -30.03
N GLU A 168 27.30 -45.69 -31.32
CA GLU A 168 28.26 -46.28 -32.25
C GLU A 168 29.48 -45.36 -32.34
N GLU A 169 30.65 -45.93 -32.07
CA GLU A 169 31.98 -45.33 -32.11
C GLU A 169 32.30 -44.61 -33.45
N PRO A 170 33.25 -43.65 -33.45
CA PRO A 170 33.42 -42.69 -34.52
C PRO A 170 34.17 -43.29 -35.72
N ALA A 171 33.60 -43.12 -36.92
CA ALA A 171 34.25 -43.40 -38.20
C ALA A 171 34.81 -42.10 -38.84
N PRO A 172 35.80 -42.21 -39.75
CA PRO A 172 36.98 -41.34 -39.81
C PRO A 172 36.80 -40.01 -40.59
N ASN A 173 37.66 -39.05 -40.25
CA ASN A 173 37.79 -37.74 -40.92
C ASN A 173 37.96 -37.87 -42.45
N PRO A 174 37.22 -37.11 -43.27
CA PRO A 174 37.50 -36.97 -44.69
C PRO A 174 38.70 -36.02 -44.94
N PRO A 175 39.36 -36.13 -46.10
CA PRO A 175 40.66 -35.50 -46.35
C PRO A 175 40.57 -33.97 -46.55
N VAL A 176 41.62 -33.29 -46.08
CA VAL A 176 41.90 -31.88 -46.32
C VAL A 176 42.15 -31.61 -47.81
N VAL A 177 41.47 -30.61 -48.37
CA VAL A 177 41.78 -30.00 -49.68
C VAL A 177 41.98 -28.49 -49.47
N PRO A 178 43.09 -27.87 -49.94
CA PRO A 178 43.38 -26.44 -49.78
C PRO A 178 42.54 -25.53 -50.71
N PRO A 179 42.51 -24.20 -50.47
CA PRO A 179 41.39 -23.32 -50.83
C PRO A 179 41.48 -22.70 -52.23
N ALA A 180 40.33 -22.33 -52.81
CA ALA A 180 40.23 -21.46 -53.98
C ALA A 180 39.45 -20.16 -53.65
N PRO A 181 39.82 -19.00 -54.24
CA PRO A 181 39.31 -17.67 -53.88
C PRO A 181 37.95 -17.33 -54.56
N PRO A 182 37.28 -16.23 -54.18
CA PRO A 182 35.82 -16.10 -54.23
C PRO A 182 35.29 -15.51 -55.55
N PRO A 183 34.03 -15.80 -55.94
CA PRO A 183 33.24 -14.87 -56.73
C PRO A 183 32.46 -13.92 -55.79
N GLY A 184 32.48 -12.63 -56.14
CA GLY A 184 31.82 -11.55 -55.42
C GLY A 184 30.28 -11.57 -55.45
N PRO A 185 29.64 -10.53 -54.90
CA PRO A 185 28.28 -10.60 -54.39
C PRO A 185 27.22 -10.48 -55.49
N SER A 186 26.15 -11.28 -55.40
CA SER A 186 24.85 -10.96 -55.98
C SER A 186 23.81 -10.93 -54.85
N PRO A 187 22.93 -9.90 -54.80
CA PRO A 187 22.07 -9.65 -53.66
C PRO A 187 20.86 -10.57 -53.72
N ALA A 188 20.87 -11.61 -52.88
CA ALA A 188 19.71 -12.46 -52.69
C ALA A 188 18.90 -11.93 -51.50
N LEU A 189 17.70 -11.46 -51.84
CA LEU A 189 16.54 -11.16 -51.00
C LEU A 189 16.60 -11.73 -49.58
N ALA A 190 16.45 -10.82 -48.61
CA ALA A 190 16.23 -11.14 -47.21
C ALA A 190 15.05 -12.10 -47.06
N GLN A 191 15.36 -13.36 -46.76
CA GLN A 191 14.42 -14.23 -46.06
C GLN A 191 14.39 -13.77 -44.59
N PRO A 192 13.22 -13.70 -43.94
CA PRO A 192 13.16 -13.51 -42.50
C PRO A 192 13.74 -14.77 -41.85
N SER A 193 15.00 -14.69 -41.44
CA SER A 193 15.60 -15.70 -40.58
C SER A 193 14.69 -15.88 -39.36
N SER A 194 14.26 -17.11 -39.11
CA SER A 194 13.74 -17.54 -37.82
C SER A 194 14.59 -16.93 -36.71
N PRO A 195 14.02 -16.52 -35.55
CA PRO A 195 14.81 -16.00 -34.46
C PRO A 195 15.73 -17.13 -34.00
N ALA A 196 16.97 -17.11 -34.50
CA ALA A 196 18.08 -17.82 -33.92
C ALA A 196 18.05 -17.43 -32.45
N ALA A 197 17.95 -18.45 -31.60
CA ALA A 197 18.00 -18.34 -30.16
C ALA A 197 19.00 -17.24 -29.81
N LEU A 198 18.46 -16.10 -29.35
CA LEU A 198 19.27 -15.08 -28.72
C LEU A 198 19.88 -15.80 -27.54
N ALA A 199 21.15 -16.18 -27.70
CA ALA A 199 21.99 -16.56 -26.59
C ALA A 199 21.76 -15.49 -25.53
N GLU A 200 21.25 -15.92 -24.38
CA GLU A 200 20.98 -15.07 -23.22
C GLU A 200 22.30 -14.47 -22.78
N THR A 201 22.67 -13.38 -23.44
CA THR A 201 23.71 -12.48 -22.97
C THR A 201 23.04 -11.78 -21.79
N GLY A 202 23.15 -12.41 -20.62
CA GLY A 202 22.42 -12.04 -19.42
C GLY A 202 22.60 -10.56 -19.14
N ILE A 203 21.57 -9.78 -19.43
CA ILE A 203 21.38 -8.50 -18.77
C ILE A 203 21.11 -8.90 -17.31
N GLN A 204 22.14 -8.82 -16.46
CA GLN A 204 21.95 -8.89 -15.01
C GLN A 204 21.21 -7.62 -14.57
N GLY A 205 19.93 -7.53 -14.93
CA GLY A 205 19.05 -6.43 -14.56
C GLY A 205 18.67 -6.58 -13.09
N VAL A 206 18.74 -5.49 -12.34
CA VAL A 206 18.20 -5.43 -10.99
C VAL A 206 16.69 -5.51 -11.09
N ARG A 207 16.11 -6.66 -10.73
CA ARG A 207 14.66 -6.82 -10.59
C ARG A 207 14.26 -6.33 -9.20
N VAL A 208 13.36 -5.35 -9.13
CA VAL A 208 12.74 -4.93 -7.87
C VAL A 208 11.25 -5.23 -7.93
N GLN A 209 10.76 -5.93 -6.91
CA GLN A 209 9.33 -6.18 -6.72
C GLN A 209 8.80 -5.19 -5.69
N ALA A 210 7.60 -4.68 -5.96
CA ALA A 210 6.87 -3.87 -5.02
C ALA A 210 5.41 -4.33 -4.96
N TRP A 211 4.93 -4.48 -3.73
CA TRP A 211 3.55 -4.77 -3.42
C TRP A 211 2.85 -3.47 -3.06
N GLN A 212 1.60 -3.35 -3.47
CA GLN A 212 0.85 -2.10 -3.36
C GLN A 212 -0.54 -2.38 -2.83
N ARG A 213 -1.04 -1.47 -1.99
CA ARG A 213 -2.40 -1.46 -1.49
C ARG A 213 -2.87 -0.01 -1.36
N MET A 214 -4.13 0.25 -1.71
CA MET A 214 -4.76 1.54 -1.43
C MET A 214 -5.25 1.58 0.02
N VAL A 215 -5.02 2.70 0.72
CA VAL A 215 -5.47 2.90 2.10
C VAL A 215 -6.30 4.17 2.23
N VAL A 216 -7.37 4.10 3.03
CA VAL A 216 -8.17 5.28 3.40
C VAL A 216 -7.53 5.97 4.60
N LEU A 217 -7.09 7.22 4.42
CA LEU A 217 -6.40 8.00 5.44
C LEU A 217 -7.32 8.91 6.27
N GLY A 218 -8.58 9.11 5.88
CA GLY A 218 -9.52 9.98 6.62
C GLY A 218 -9.54 9.72 8.13
N PRO A 219 -9.78 8.47 8.59
CA PRO A 219 -9.76 8.14 10.01
C PRO A 219 -8.42 8.45 10.70
N ALA A 220 -7.29 8.14 10.04
CA ALA A 220 -5.97 8.43 10.59
C ALA A 220 -5.71 9.94 10.71
N GLN A 221 -6.17 10.75 9.74
CA GLN A 221 -6.03 12.20 9.75
C GLN A 221 -6.85 12.82 10.88
N GLU A 222 -8.09 12.41 11.05
CA GLU A 222 -8.95 12.83 12.16
C GLU A 222 -8.34 12.47 13.52
N ALA A 223 -7.78 11.27 13.64
CA ALA A 223 -7.07 10.84 14.85
C ALA A 223 -5.83 11.69 15.13
N ALA A 224 -5.01 11.97 14.11
CA ALA A 224 -3.84 12.84 14.23
C ALA A 224 -4.21 14.27 14.68
N GLN A 225 -5.29 14.81 14.12
CA GLN A 225 -5.82 16.13 14.51
C GLN A 225 -6.31 16.14 15.95
N THR A 226 -7.10 15.13 16.35
CA THR A 226 -7.60 14.99 17.73
C THR A 226 -6.45 14.86 18.73
N LEU A 227 -5.40 14.10 18.39
CA LEU A 227 -4.20 13.96 19.21
C LEU A 227 -3.43 15.27 19.31
N SER A 228 -3.36 16.04 18.22
CA SER A 228 -2.70 17.33 18.19
C SER A 228 -3.36 18.33 19.14
N GLU A 229 -4.69 18.36 19.13
CA GLU A 229 -5.51 19.18 20.04
C GLU A 229 -5.34 18.72 21.50
N ALA A 230 -5.42 17.41 21.75
CA ALA A 230 -5.34 16.85 23.10
C ALA A 230 -3.96 17.02 23.76
N TRP A 231 -2.88 16.97 22.98
CA TRP A 231 -1.51 17.13 23.48
C TRP A 231 -0.96 18.55 23.38
N GLY A 232 -1.68 19.47 22.72
CA GLY A 232 -1.22 20.84 22.48
C GLY A 232 0.08 20.87 21.66
N THR A 233 0.27 19.93 20.75
CA THR A 233 1.48 19.79 19.93
C THR A 233 1.10 19.19 18.59
N GLU A 234 1.69 19.66 17.49
CA GLU A 234 1.44 19.11 16.16
C GLU A 234 1.87 17.63 16.06
N VAL A 235 0.94 16.78 15.64
CA VAL A 235 1.12 15.35 15.39
C VAL A 235 0.71 15.06 13.95
N ASP A 236 1.69 14.73 13.13
CA ASP A 236 1.46 14.31 11.74
C ASP A 236 0.93 12.87 11.64
N LEU A 237 0.64 12.44 10.42
CA LEU A 237 0.31 11.04 10.11
C LEU A 237 1.48 10.07 10.31
N TYR A 238 2.72 10.56 10.26
CA TYR A 238 3.91 9.71 10.26
C TYR A 238 4.08 8.88 11.55
N PRO A 239 3.91 9.43 12.77
CA PRO A 239 3.86 8.64 14.00
C PRO A 239 2.82 7.51 13.99
N LEU A 240 1.63 7.75 13.43
CA LEU A 240 0.58 6.73 13.31
C LEU A 240 1.00 5.62 12.33
N LEU A 241 1.56 5.99 11.18
CA LEU A 241 2.13 5.05 10.21
C LEU A 241 3.24 4.21 10.85
N PHE A 242 4.20 4.85 11.51
CA PHE A 242 5.31 4.15 12.16
C PHE A 242 4.80 3.16 13.21
N ARG A 243 3.83 3.58 14.02
CA ARG A 243 3.20 2.73 15.02
C ARG A 243 2.42 1.57 14.39
N ALA A 244 1.72 1.80 13.29
CA ALA A 244 1.03 0.77 12.53
C ALA A 244 1.99 -0.30 12.01
N VAL A 245 3.17 0.11 11.53
CA VAL A 245 4.23 -0.81 11.10
C VAL A 245 4.81 -1.58 12.29
N GLU A 246 5.12 -0.92 13.41
CA GLU A 246 5.57 -1.60 14.64
C GLU A 246 4.58 -2.69 15.08
N ARG A 247 3.28 -2.36 15.13
CA ARG A 247 2.23 -3.31 15.53
C ARG A 247 2.09 -4.45 14.53
N ALA A 248 2.12 -4.15 13.23
CA ALA A 248 2.01 -5.17 12.19
C ALA A 248 3.22 -6.13 12.18
N LEU A 249 4.43 -5.62 12.36
CA LEU A 249 5.64 -6.43 12.47
C LEU A 249 5.59 -7.33 13.71
N ALA A 250 5.18 -6.79 14.86
CA ALA A 250 5.03 -7.56 16.08
C ALA A 250 3.95 -8.65 15.97
N GLN A 251 2.82 -8.35 15.31
CA GLN A 251 1.71 -9.29 15.14
C GLN A 251 2.03 -10.43 14.17
N LEU A 252 2.82 -10.14 13.13
CA LEU A 252 3.30 -11.14 12.18
C LEU A 252 4.58 -11.85 12.65
N GLU A 253 5.03 -11.54 13.88
CA GLU A 253 6.25 -12.08 14.49
C GLU A 253 7.49 -11.93 13.59
N LEU A 254 7.52 -10.82 12.85
CA LEU A 254 8.63 -10.50 11.96
C LEU A 254 9.78 -9.94 12.77
N GLY A 255 10.94 -10.60 12.71
CA GLY A 255 12.17 -10.16 13.37
C GLY A 255 12.77 -8.86 12.81
N TRP A 256 12.04 -8.12 11.97
CA TRP A 256 12.47 -6.82 11.48
C TRP A 256 12.14 -5.72 12.47
N GLN A 257 13.06 -4.78 12.62
CA GLN A 257 12.82 -3.54 13.36
C GLN A 257 12.44 -2.45 12.36
N PRO A 258 11.38 -1.67 12.62
CA PRO A 258 11.08 -0.52 11.81
C PRO A 258 12.10 0.59 12.09
N VAL A 259 12.59 1.23 11.03
CA VAL A 259 13.50 2.37 11.12
C VAL A 259 12.87 3.59 10.45
N LYS A 260 13.12 4.77 11.00
CA LYS A 260 12.61 6.02 10.45
C LYS A 260 13.36 6.33 9.16
N GLY A 261 12.63 6.42 8.06
CA GLY A 261 13.15 6.88 6.78
C GLY A 261 12.95 8.38 6.61
N LEU A 262 13.92 9.05 6.00
CA LEU A 262 13.78 10.41 5.49
C LEU A 262 14.36 10.47 4.08
N LEU A 263 13.61 11.05 3.14
CA LEU A 263 14.05 11.27 1.78
C LEU A 263 14.61 12.69 1.64
N GLU A 264 15.91 12.82 1.40
CA GLU A 264 16.57 14.09 1.10
C GLU A 264 17.07 14.09 -0.34
N GLY A 265 16.30 14.69 -1.25
CA GLY A 265 16.55 14.59 -2.68
C GLY A 265 16.44 13.14 -3.15
N GLU A 266 17.55 12.57 -3.62
CA GLU A 266 17.63 11.15 -4.04
C GLU A 266 18.22 10.23 -2.97
N GLN A 267 18.57 10.77 -1.79
CA GLN A 267 19.22 10.02 -0.72
C GLN A 267 18.21 9.57 0.33
N LEU A 268 18.29 8.28 0.70
CA LEU A 268 17.55 7.72 1.80
C LEU A 268 18.37 7.78 3.09
N LYS A 269 17.95 8.60 4.04
CA LYS A 269 18.45 8.56 5.42
C LYS A 269 17.62 7.61 6.26
N ARG A 270 18.29 6.85 7.13
CA ARG A 270 17.68 5.82 7.98
C ARG A 270 18.10 6.06 9.42
N PHE A 271 17.12 6.20 10.30
CA PHE A 271 17.35 6.48 11.71
C PHE A 271 16.74 5.39 12.58
N ARG A 272 17.51 4.90 13.54
CA ARG A 272 17.01 3.99 14.56
C ARG A 272 16.05 4.73 15.48
N VAL A 273 14.94 4.07 15.82
CA VAL A 273 13.93 4.60 16.73
C VAL A 273 13.91 3.71 17.96
N ALA A 274 13.92 4.31 19.15
CA ALA A 274 13.83 3.56 20.40
C ALA A 274 12.42 2.97 20.54
N PRO A 275 12.28 1.71 21.01
CA PRO A 275 10.98 1.09 21.18
C PRO A 275 10.20 1.81 22.27
N ALA A 276 8.93 2.14 21.99
CA ALA A 276 8.05 2.82 22.92
C ALA A 276 6.76 2.05 23.18
N GLN A 277 6.22 2.15 24.39
CA GLN A 277 4.96 1.48 24.75
C GLN A 277 3.72 2.32 24.44
N SER A 278 3.86 3.64 24.31
CA SER A 278 2.77 4.58 24.03
C SER A 278 3.02 5.35 22.73
N LEU A 279 1.96 5.81 22.08
CA LEU A 279 2.05 6.61 20.87
C LEU A 279 2.83 7.93 21.09
N ARG A 280 2.66 8.56 22.27
CA ARG A 280 3.43 9.75 22.66
C ARG A 280 4.93 9.43 22.81
N GLY A 281 5.26 8.27 23.37
CA GLY A 281 6.64 7.79 23.43
C GLY A 281 7.23 7.54 22.04
N THR A 282 6.45 6.96 21.12
CA THR A 282 6.85 6.77 19.72
C THR A 282 7.11 8.12 19.05
N LEU A 283 6.22 9.10 19.21
CA LEU A 283 6.40 10.46 18.68
C LEU A 283 7.71 11.09 19.17
N GLU A 284 7.99 11.01 20.47
CA GLU A 284 9.20 11.56 21.06
C GLU A 284 10.46 10.83 20.56
N ALA A 285 10.43 9.50 20.53
CA ALA A 285 11.51 8.69 19.98
C ALA A 285 11.80 9.03 18.51
N LEU A 286 10.76 9.29 17.71
CA LEU A 286 10.90 9.70 16.31
C LEU A 286 11.51 11.10 16.15
N ARG A 287 11.30 12.01 17.10
CA ARG A 287 11.93 13.34 17.10
C ARG A 287 13.41 13.28 17.49
N GLN A 288 13.75 12.40 18.44
CA GLN A 288 15.12 12.22 18.93
C GLN A 288 15.99 11.30 18.05
N ALA A 289 15.35 10.50 17.18
CA ALA A 289 16.02 9.57 16.27
C ALA A 289 17.04 10.28 15.36
N SER A 290 18.32 10.06 15.64
CA SER A 290 19.46 10.62 14.90
C SER A 290 20.54 9.58 14.57
N GLU A 291 20.55 8.45 15.27
CA GLU A 291 21.50 7.36 15.04
C GLU A 291 21.14 6.57 13.78
N PRO A 292 22.11 6.15 12.95
CA PRO A 292 21.83 5.33 11.78
C PRO A 292 21.28 3.96 12.20
N GLY A 293 20.20 3.53 11.54
CA GLY A 293 19.53 2.27 11.80
C GLY A 293 19.41 1.37 10.56
N GLU A 294 19.32 0.06 10.81
CA GLU A 294 19.04 -0.96 9.80
C GLU A 294 17.74 -1.70 10.13
N GLY A 295 17.00 -2.08 9.10
CA GLY A 295 15.70 -2.73 9.23
C GLY A 295 14.73 -2.34 8.12
N LEU A 296 13.43 -2.48 8.38
CA LEU A 296 12.38 -2.06 7.46
C LEU A 296 12.25 -0.54 7.52
N VAL A 297 12.56 0.14 6.43
CA VAL A 297 12.50 1.60 6.38
C VAL A 297 11.07 2.05 6.17
N VAL A 298 10.55 2.87 7.08
CA VAL A 298 9.23 3.49 6.98
C VAL A 298 9.39 4.91 6.45
N LEU A 299 8.74 5.20 5.31
CA LEU A 299 8.80 6.51 4.66
C LEU A 299 7.40 7.07 4.47
N SER A 300 7.22 8.33 4.87
CA SER A 300 6.09 9.16 4.41
C SER A 300 6.53 9.97 3.22
N LEU A 301 5.77 9.89 2.13
CA LEU A 301 5.94 10.66 0.90
C LEU A 301 4.85 11.72 0.74
N LEU A 302 4.05 11.97 1.79
CA LEU A 302 2.90 12.89 1.77
C LEU A 302 3.28 14.30 1.31
N ASP A 303 4.44 14.79 1.74
CA ASP A 303 4.98 16.13 1.43
C ASP A 303 5.88 16.15 0.18
N THR A 304 5.99 15.03 -0.53
CA THR A 304 6.85 14.87 -1.70
C THR A 304 6.00 14.71 -2.97
N PRO A 305 6.54 14.95 -4.18
CA PRO A 305 5.77 14.73 -5.42
C PRO A 305 5.60 13.25 -5.79
N PHE A 306 6.11 12.32 -5.00
CA PHE A 306 6.17 10.90 -5.34
C PHE A 306 5.01 10.12 -4.72
N ASP A 307 4.33 9.32 -5.54
CA ASP A 307 3.35 8.35 -5.04
C ASP A 307 4.01 7.06 -4.54
N GLN A 308 5.22 6.75 -5.05
CA GLN A 308 6.02 5.63 -4.62
C GLN A 308 7.51 5.90 -4.87
N VAL A 309 8.37 5.43 -3.96
CA VAL A 309 9.83 5.38 -4.15
C VAL A 309 10.32 3.97 -3.82
N VAL A 310 11.25 3.46 -4.62
CA VAL A 310 11.75 2.09 -4.51
C VAL A 310 13.27 2.10 -4.42
N PHE A 311 13.80 1.39 -3.42
CA PHE A 311 15.24 1.23 -3.22
C PHE A 311 15.61 -0.24 -3.39
N PRO A 312 16.46 -0.62 -4.36
CA PRO A 312 16.67 -2.01 -4.75
C PRO A 312 17.26 -2.90 -3.64
N ASN A 313 18.06 -2.32 -2.75
CA ASN A 313 18.80 -3.07 -1.71
C ASN A 313 18.30 -2.77 -0.29
N VAL A 314 17.17 -2.09 -0.14
CA VAL A 314 16.68 -1.64 1.16
C VAL A 314 15.17 -1.95 1.25
N PRO A 315 14.76 -2.84 2.18
CA PRO A 315 13.33 -3.08 2.37
C PRO A 315 12.69 -1.78 2.87
N THR A 316 11.73 -1.29 2.10
CA THR A 316 11.15 0.04 2.28
C THR A 316 9.65 -0.05 2.16
N LEU A 317 8.95 0.44 3.19
CA LEU A 317 7.52 0.67 3.22
C LEU A 317 7.28 2.17 3.07
N THR A 318 6.61 2.54 1.99
CA THR A 318 6.29 3.93 1.63
C THR A 318 4.79 4.17 1.73
N LEU A 319 4.41 5.29 2.33
CA LEU A 319 3.08 5.86 2.22
C LEU A 319 3.14 7.03 1.23
N GLY A 320 2.56 6.82 0.05
CA GLY A 320 2.45 7.80 -1.02
C GLY A 320 1.57 8.99 -0.66
N ARG A 321 1.53 9.99 -1.55
CA ARG A 321 0.64 11.14 -1.41
C ARG A 321 -0.82 10.74 -1.25
N ALA A 322 -1.53 11.53 -0.46
CA ALA A 322 -2.98 11.40 -0.30
C ALA A 322 -3.71 12.18 -1.40
N GLN A 323 -4.62 11.52 -2.11
CA GLN A 323 -5.54 12.14 -3.08
C GLN A 323 -6.97 11.74 -2.74
N GLY A 324 -7.82 12.72 -2.44
CA GLY A 324 -9.22 12.46 -2.06
C GLY A 324 -9.38 11.58 -0.81
N GLY A 325 -8.42 11.64 0.13
CA GLY A 325 -8.42 10.81 1.34
C GLY A 325 -7.88 9.39 1.14
N LEU A 326 -7.44 9.02 -0.06
CA LEU A 326 -6.80 7.74 -0.37
C LEU A 326 -5.29 7.93 -0.56
N ALA A 327 -4.47 7.01 -0.08
CA ALA A 327 -3.04 6.99 -0.34
C ALA A 327 -2.56 5.60 -0.77
N LEU A 328 -1.48 5.57 -1.54
CA LEU A 328 -0.83 4.33 -1.95
C LEU A 328 0.13 3.87 -0.86
N LEU A 329 -0.15 2.73 -0.24
CA LEU A 329 0.79 2.03 0.62
C LEU A 329 1.58 1.03 -0.22
N ALA A 330 2.89 1.20 -0.31
CA ALA A 330 3.74 0.32 -1.10
C ALA A 330 4.89 -0.23 -0.28
N LEU A 331 5.16 -1.53 -0.43
CA LEU A 331 6.26 -2.24 0.19
C LEU A 331 7.18 -2.74 -0.91
N SER A 332 8.48 -2.46 -0.80
CA SER A 332 9.50 -2.95 -1.73
C SER A 332 10.62 -3.61 -0.97
N GLY A 333 11.23 -4.66 -1.54
CA GLY A 333 12.34 -5.40 -0.93
C GLY A 333 12.30 -6.89 -1.21
N GLY A 334 13.31 -7.62 -0.74
CA GLY A 334 13.40 -9.08 -0.83
C GLY A 334 12.50 -9.79 0.18
N ILE A 335 11.19 -9.57 0.07
CA ILE A 335 10.17 -10.08 0.99
C ILE A 335 9.36 -11.17 0.29
N GLU A 336 8.96 -12.20 1.03
CA GLU A 336 8.08 -13.24 0.50
C GLU A 336 6.72 -12.62 0.10
N PRO A 337 6.17 -12.95 -1.08
CA PRO A 337 4.97 -12.28 -1.60
C PRO A 337 3.74 -12.43 -0.70
N ALA A 338 3.55 -13.60 -0.06
CA ALA A 338 2.44 -13.82 0.87
C ALA A 338 2.55 -12.89 2.08
N LEU A 339 3.74 -12.84 2.68
CA LEU A 339 4.01 -12.00 3.84
C LEU A 339 3.93 -10.49 3.51
N ALA A 340 4.40 -10.08 2.33
CA ALA A 340 4.31 -8.70 1.89
C ALA A 340 2.84 -8.22 1.79
N GLY A 341 1.98 -9.07 1.25
CA GLY A 341 0.54 -8.81 1.19
C GLY A 341 -0.09 -8.70 2.58
N GLU A 342 0.24 -9.63 3.48
CA GLU A 342 -0.27 -9.60 4.85
C GLU A 342 0.21 -8.37 5.65
N LEU A 343 1.49 -7.99 5.51
CA LEU A 343 2.03 -6.80 6.17
C LEU A 343 1.32 -5.53 5.70
N LEU A 344 1.14 -5.35 4.39
CA LEU A 344 0.37 -4.24 3.83
C LEU A 344 -1.09 -4.29 4.31
N GLU A 345 -1.67 -5.49 4.43
CA GLU A 345 -3.03 -5.66 4.91
C GLU A 345 -3.18 -5.20 6.37
N GLN A 346 -2.24 -5.57 7.24
CA GLN A 346 -2.26 -5.17 8.65
C GLN A 346 -1.99 -3.68 8.85
N VAL A 347 -0.98 -3.14 8.16
CA VAL A 347 -0.63 -1.72 8.28
C VAL A 347 -1.79 -0.83 7.84
N ALA A 348 -2.41 -1.11 6.69
CA ALA A 348 -3.54 -0.30 6.25
C ALA A 348 -4.78 -0.49 7.13
N ARG A 349 -5.04 -1.67 7.70
CA ARG A 349 -6.10 -1.85 8.71
C ARG A 349 -5.90 -0.96 9.94
N HIS A 350 -4.66 -0.83 10.41
CA HIS A 350 -4.34 0.04 11.54
C HIS A 350 -4.51 1.52 11.21
N LEU A 351 -4.18 1.94 9.99
CA LEU A 351 -4.41 3.32 9.53
C LEU A 351 -5.90 3.64 9.34
N GLU A 352 -6.67 2.69 8.81
CA GLU A 352 -8.13 2.84 8.65
C GLU A 352 -8.87 2.80 9.99
N ARG A 353 -8.27 2.16 11.01
CA ARG A 353 -8.83 2.02 12.36
C ARG A 353 -7.78 2.41 13.41
N PRO A 354 -7.46 3.70 13.54
CA PRO A 354 -6.36 4.18 14.39
C PRO A 354 -6.59 3.88 15.88
N ILE A 355 -7.81 3.60 16.31
CA ILE A 355 -8.10 3.13 17.68
C ILE A 355 -7.35 1.84 18.05
N LEU A 356 -6.95 1.04 17.07
CA LEU A 356 -6.15 -0.18 17.27
C LEU A 356 -4.68 0.11 17.60
N LEU A 357 -4.23 1.37 17.44
CA LEU A 357 -2.86 1.79 17.73
C LEU A 357 -2.64 2.20 19.19
N ALA A 358 -3.73 2.34 19.96
CA ALA A 358 -3.73 2.80 21.34
C ALA A 358 -2.89 1.91 22.28
#